data_AF-A0A928MUA4-F1
#
_entry.id   AF-A0A928MUA4-F1
#
_cell.length_a   1.000
_cell.length_b   1.000
_cell.length_c   1.000
_cell.angle_alpha   90.00
_cell.angle_beta   90.00
_cell.angle_gamma   90.00
#
_symmetry.space_group_name_H-M   'P 1'
#
loop_
_entity.id
_entity.type
_entity.pdbx_description
1 polymer ?
#
loop_
_entity_poly.entity_id
_entity_poly.type
_entity_poly.pdbx_seq_one_letter_code
_entity_poly.pdbx_strand_id
1 'polypeptide(L)'
;MKKLIINMTVVAWIIMSCFPVFAQSDIKVYVNGQRVQNEVIVKDGSSYMPLRAVGEALGAQVQWDDESRSVFITLSEDDAVAKVVADVSGSVVSIIGNYADANVADRFNNLTVHGSGVVYKSNGYIITNAHVVEDVKNLTVVLNDGTMLPGKVLLSDKNADLAIVKIDKLGLAPITMADKSSIVSGKTAIAIGTPVSMSMRNTVTKGIVCGSEVSLPESYYKLIQTDATVNPGNSGGPLLNVKGELIGINTSKYVSTSIDNMAFAVPIDTVQYVISQYEKNGYISRPQQNFVLEQSWEAKIGLPTLKGITVKSSDNASLLAGDVIKGVNGVDVHSITDWNEAIKKTYNGSPLKVSVERSGTTTDVYIQ
;
A
#
# COMPACT_ATOMS: atom_id res chain seq x y z
N MET A 1 69.30 72.45 7.49
CA MET A 1 69.35 72.71 6.03
C MET A 1 69.17 71.34 5.35
N LYS A 2 68.09 70.98 4.64
CA LYS A 2 67.27 71.67 3.62
C LYS A 2 65.75 71.60 3.92
N LYS A 3 65.08 72.65 3.44
CA LYS A 3 63.65 73.05 3.39
C LYS A 3 62.80 72.11 2.49
N LEU A 4 61.46 72.06 2.40
CA LEU A 4 60.23 72.73 2.93
C LEU A 4 59.09 72.23 1.97
N ILE A 5 57.82 72.01 2.37
CA ILE A 5 56.57 72.74 1.96
C ILE A 5 55.39 71.72 1.94
N ILE A 6 54.39 71.77 2.83
CA ILE A 6 53.01 72.39 2.82
C ILE A 6 51.84 71.43 2.43
N ASN A 7 50.81 71.44 3.32
CA ASN A 7 49.36 71.17 3.23
C ASN A 7 48.80 69.97 2.44
N MET A 8 47.83 69.26 3.04
CA MET A 8 46.40 69.42 2.71
C MET A 8 45.48 68.48 3.51
N THR A 9 44.47 69.09 4.13
CA THR A 9 43.05 68.66 4.18
C THR A 9 42.68 67.27 4.73
N VAL A 10 42.00 67.28 5.89
CA VAL A 10 41.21 66.15 6.40
C VAL A 10 40.01 65.90 5.49
N VAL A 11 39.95 64.73 4.85
CA VAL A 11 38.76 64.23 4.16
C VAL A 11 38.21 63.05 4.96
N ALA A 12 37.06 63.25 5.60
CA ALA A 12 36.31 62.17 6.23
C ALA A 12 35.65 61.32 5.14
N TRP A 13 36.12 60.08 4.96
CA TRP A 13 35.43 59.08 4.14
C TRP A 13 34.39 58.35 4.99
N ILE A 14 33.12 58.66 4.75
CA ILE A 14 32.00 57.83 5.17
C ILE A 14 32.01 56.60 4.26
N ILE A 15 32.56 55.48 4.73
CA ILE A 15 32.39 54.18 4.08
C ILE A 15 30.97 53.72 4.40
N MET A 16 30.04 54.03 3.50
CA MET A 16 28.72 53.41 3.47
C MET A 16 28.91 51.97 2.97
N SER A 17 29.15 51.04 3.88
CA SER A 17 29.12 49.61 3.57
C SER A 17 27.68 49.21 3.28
N CYS A 18 27.29 49.23 2.01
CA CYS A 18 26.12 48.52 1.52
C CYS A 18 26.35 47.02 1.75
N PHE A 19 25.94 46.51 2.91
CA PHE A 19 25.66 45.08 3.03
C PHE A 19 24.38 44.83 2.22
N PRO A 20 24.40 43.97 1.18
CA PRO A 20 23.16 43.51 0.61
C PRO A 20 22.43 42.71 1.70
N VAL A 21 21.34 43.29 2.22
CA VAL A 21 20.34 42.55 2.98
C VAL A 21 19.66 41.65 1.96
N PHE A 22 20.09 40.39 1.87
CA PHE A 22 19.34 39.40 1.11
C PHE A 22 18.00 39.22 1.81
N ALA A 23 16.92 39.66 1.15
CA ALA A 23 15.57 39.37 1.61
C ALA A 23 15.43 37.85 1.69
N GLN A 24 15.14 37.33 2.88
CA GLN A 24 14.87 35.92 3.09
C GLN A 24 13.65 35.56 2.23
N SER A 25 13.86 34.72 1.22
CA SER A 25 12.77 34.35 0.33
C SER A 25 11.84 33.37 1.06
N ASP A 26 10.54 33.65 1.04
CA ASP A 26 9.51 32.81 1.67
C ASP A 26 9.21 31.53 0.86
N ILE A 27 10.11 31.16 -0.05
CA ILE A 27 9.95 30.05 -0.98
C ILE A 27 10.16 28.74 -0.23
N LYS A 28 9.11 27.93 -0.18
CA LYS A 28 9.13 26.61 0.44
C LYS A 28 9.31 25.57 -0.64
N VAL A 29 10.40 24.81 -0.57
CA VAL A 29 10.66 23.70 -1.48
C VAL A 29 10.31 22.38 -0.80
N TYR A 30 9.60 21.53 -1.52
CA TYR A 30 9.21 20.20 -1.09
C TYR A 30 9.75 19.17 -2.07
N VAL A 31 10.44 18.16 -1.55
CA VAL A 31 10.92 17.01 -2.31
C VAL A 31 10.26 15.78 -1.70
N ASN A 32 9.58 14.98 -2.53
CA ASN A 32 8.77 13.84 -2.06
C ASN A 32 7.78 14.20 -0.93
N GLY A 33 7.17 15.39 -1.01
CA GLY A 33 6.21 15.89 -0.01
C GLY A 33 6.84 16.38 1.29
N GLN A 34 8.14 16.15 1.51
CA GLN A 34 8.86 16.66 2.68
C GLN A 34 9.49 18.02 2.39
N ARG A 35 9.37 18.94 3.35
CA ARG A 35 9.98 20.28 3.23
C ARG A 35 11.50 20.16 3.38
N VAL A 36 12.23 20.66 2.39
CA VAL A 36 13.69 20.75 2.49
C VAL A 36 14.07 22.00 3.28
N GLN A 37 14.84 21.83 4.35
CA GLN A 37 15.20 22.90 5.29
C GLN A 37 16.46 23.65 4.87
N ASN A 38 16.50 24.12 3.62
CA ASN A 38 17.60 24.95 3.11
C ASN A 38 17.06 26.28 2.60
N GLU A 39 17.86 27.33 2.74
CA GLU A 39 17.51 28.64 2.20
C GLU A 39 17.48 28.61 0.67
N VAL A 40 16.42 29.17 0.10
CA VAL A 40 16.30 29.41 -1.33
C VAL A 40 16.86 30.79 -1.61
N ILE A 41 17.87 30.84 -2.47
CA ILE A 41 18.48 32.09 -2.92
C ILE A 41 17.70 32.58 -4.13
N VAL A 42 17.12 33.78 -4.05
CA VAL A 42 16.46 34.41 -5.20
C VAL A 42 17.42 35.43 -5.80
N LYS A 43 17.74 35.26 -7.08
CA LYS A 43 18.58 36.18 -7.83
C LYS A 43 18.03 36.35 -9.23
N ASP A 44 17.88 37.60 -9.68
CA ASP A 44 17.40 37.95 -11.03
C ASP A 44 16.06 37.29 -11.39
N GLY A 45 15.15 37.19 -10.42
CA GLY A 45 13.84 36.53 -10.57
C GLY A 45 13.88 35.00 -10.62
N SER A 46 15.07 34.40 -10.54
CA SER A 46 15.28 32.95 -10.50
C SER A 46 15.54 32.46 -9.08
N SER A 47 15.01 31.28 -8.74
CA SER A 47 15.23 30.63 -7.45
C SER A 47 16.31 29.58 -7.57
N TYR A 48 17.30 29.65 -6.69
CA TYR A 48 18.44 28.74 -6.60
C TYR A 48 18.38 27.99 -5.28
N MET A 49 18.62 26.69 -5.36
CA MET A 49 18.65 25.82 -4.20
C MET A 49 19.92 24.98 -4.22
N PRO A 50 20.54 24.71 -3.05
CA PRO A 50 21.71 23.85 -3.02
C PRO A 50 21.39 22.48 -3.64
N LEU A 51 22.13 22.13 -4.69
CA LEU A 51 21.98 20.86 -5.41
C LEU A 51 22.09 19.66 -4.46
N ARG A 52 22.99 19.74 -3.47
CA ARG A 52 23.12 18.75 -2.39
C ARG A 52 21.83 18.57 -1.59
N ALA A 53 21.19 19.66 -1.20
CA ALA A 53 19.95 19.60 -0.42
C ALA A 53 18.81 18.93 -1.21
N VAL A 54 18.70 19.21 -2.51
CA VAL A 54 17.70 18.58 -3.38
C VAL A 54 18.07 17.11 -3.64
N GLY A 55 19.33 16.82 -3.95
CA GLY A 55 19.81 15.47 -4.23
C GLY A 55 19.67 14.54 -3.02
N GLU A 56 20.12 14.96 -1.84
CA GLU A 56 20.01 14.18 -0.60
C GLU A 56 18.54 13.98 -0.21
N ALA A 57 17.67 14.98 -0.44
CA ALA A 57 16.23 14.82 -0.22
C ALA A 57 15.56 13.85 -1.23
N LEU A 58 16.14 13.68 -2.42
CA LEU A 58 15.77 12.64 -3.38
C LEU A 58 16.39 11.26 -3.06
N GLY A 59 17.19 11.16 -1.99
CA GLY A 59 17.92 9.94 -1.62
C GLY A 59 19.19 9.71 -2.46
N ALA A 60 19.67 10.71 -3.18
CA ALA A 60 20.91 10.64 -3.92
C ALA A 60 22.09 11.04 -3.03
N GLN A 61 23.23 10.35 -3.21
CA GLN A 61 24.50 10.82 -2.68
C GLN A 61 25.05 11.92 -3.59
N VAL A 62 25.34 13.09 -3.01
CA VAL A 62 25.93 14.21 -3.74
C VAL A 62 27.36 14.42 -3.27
N GLN A 63 28.32 14.10 -4.12
CA GLN A 63 29.74 14.25 -3.85
C GLN A 63 30.32 15.39 -4.69
N TRP A 64 31.14 16.22 -4.06
CA TRP A 64 31.91 17.25 -4.74
C TRP A 64 33.36 16.78 -4.81
N ASP A 65 33.93 16.82 -6.01
CA ASP A 65 35.35 16.57 -6.22
C ASP A 65 36.07 17.89 -6.49
N ASP A 66 36.97 18.27 -5.58
CA ASP A 66 37.74 19.51 -5.66
C ASP A 66 38.71 19.50 -6.85
N GLU A 67 39.28 18.35 -7.21
CA GLU A 67 40.31 18.26 -8.26
C GLU A 67 39.70 18.43 -9.65
N SER A 68 38.64 17.69 -9.98
CA SER A 68 37.96 17.83 -11.27
C SER A 68 36.93 18.95 -11.31
N ARG A 69 36.66 19.62 -10.17
CA ARG A 69 35.60 20.62 -10.00
C ARG A 69 34.23 20.10 -10.45
N SER A 70 33.96 18.83 -10.18
CA SER A 70 32.73 18.14 -10.62
C SER A 70 31.85 17.79 -9.44
N VAL A 71 30.53 17.81 -9.66
CA VAL A 71 29.54 17.26 -8.73
C VAL A 71 29.05 15.92 -9.28
N PHE A 72 29.18 14.86 -8.49
CA PHE A 72 28.62 13.55 -8.78
C PHE A 72 27.34 13.37 -7.98
N ILE A 73 26.26 13.00 -8.67
CA ILE A 73 24.97 12.67 -8.05
C ILE A 73 24.70 11.21 -8.35
N THR A 74 24.76 10.38 -7.31
CA THR A 74 24.52 8.95 -7.43
C THR A 74 23.23 8.61 -6.72
N LEU A 75 22.23 8.18 -7.49
CA LEU A 75 21.02 7.60 -6.94
C LEU A 75 21.22 6.08 -6.86
N SER A 76 21.53 5.58 -5.66
CA SER A 76 21.57 4.14 -5.42
C SER A 76 20.16 3.66 -5.13
N GLU A 77 19.63 2.80 -5.99
CA GLU A 77 18.33 2.14 -5.74
C GLU A 77 18.36 1.38 -4.40
N ASP A 78 19.52 0.83 -4.04
CA ASP A 78 19.70 0.10 -2.78
C ASP A 78 19.64 1.05 -1.57
N ASP A 79 20.20 2.25 -1.67
CA ASP A 79 20.11 3.26 -0.59
C ASP A 79 18.66 3.74 -0.43
N ALA A 80 17.92 3.89 -1.53
CA ALA A 80 16.51 4.27 -1.51
C ALA A 80 15.65 3.18 -0.82
N VAL A 81 15.87 1.92 -1.15
CA VAL A 81 15.17 0.78 -0.52
C VAL A 81 15.53 0.67 0.95
N ALA A 82 16.81 0.79 1.31
CA ALA A 82 17.25 0.77 2.70
C ALA A 82 16.61 1.89 3.53
N LYS A 83 16.51 3.10 2.96
CA LYS A 83 15.83 4.23 3.59
C LYS A 83 14.34 3.96 3.79
N VAL A 84 13.65 3.46 2.77
CA VAL A 84 12.22 3.08 2.88
C VAL A 84 12.03 2.10 4.02
N VAL A 85 12.84 1.04 4.09
CA VAL A 85 12.79 0.03 5.16
C VAL A 85 12.99 0.68 6.52
N ALA A 86 14.01 1.52 6.69
CA ALA A 86 14.28 2.19 7.95
C ALA A 86 13.11 3.07 8.41
N ASP A 87 12.51 3.84 7.48
CA ASP A 87 11.42 4.76 7.77
C ASP A 87 10.11 4.03 8.12
N VAL A 88 9.85 2.86 7.53
CA VAL A 88 8.58 2.14 7.70
C VAL A 88 8.62 0.99 8.73
N SER A 89 9.80 0.49 9.11
CA SER A 89 9.92 -0.68 10.00
C SER A 89 9.17 -0.51 11.33
N GLY A 90 9.06 0.71 11.85
CA GLY A 90 8.28 1.00 13.07
C GLY A 90 6.76 0.82 12.92
N SER A 91 6.26 0.75 11.68
CA SER A 91 4.84 0.53 11.36
C SER A 91 4.53 -0.94 11.06
N VAL A 92 5.54 -1.81 11.00
CA VAL A 92 5.38 -3.24 10.73
C VAL A 92 5.48 -4.00 12.05
N VAL A 93 4.57 -4.96 12.22
CA VAL A 93 4.52 -5.81 13.43
C VAL A 93 4.49 -7.27 13.03
N SER A 94 4.95 -8.14 13.92
CA SER A 94 4.73 -9.58 13.80
C SER A 94 3.45 -9.96 14.55
N ILE A 95 2.70 -10.92 14.02
CA ILE A 95 1.53 -11.51 14.68
C ILE A 95 1.84 -12.96 14.95
N ILE A 96 1.67 -13.37 16.20
CA ILE A 96 1.83 -14.76 16.61
C ILE A 96 0.62 -15.24 17.40
N GLY A 97 0.41 -16.55 17.44
CA GLY A 97 -0.54 -17.18 18.34
C GLY A 97 -0.51 -18.68 18.19
N ASN A 98 -1.37 -19.40 18.91
CA ASN A 98 -1.43 -20.85 18.83
C ASN A 98 -2.66 -21.28 18.05
N TYR A 99 -2.56 -22.31 17.21
CA TYR A 99 -3.74 -22.89 16.57
C TYR A 99 -4.73 -23.41 17.63
N ALA A 100 -6.02 -23.23 17.37
CA ALA A 100 -7.07 -23.68 18.26
C ALA A 100 -7.19 -25.22 18.32
N ASP A 101 -6.81 -25.89 17.23
CA ASP A 101 -6.75 -27.34 17.06
C ASP A 101 -5.30 -27.80 16.88
N ALA A 102 -4.86 -28.74 17.72
CA ALA A 102 -3.49 -29.28 17.71
C ALA A 102 -3.20 -30.17 16.49
N ASN A 103 -4.22 -30.57 15.73
CA ASN A 103 -4.05 -31.34 14.49
C ASN A 103 -3.71 -30.46 13.27
N VAL A 104 -3.77 -29.13 13.41
CA VAL A 104 -3.43 -28.15 12.37
C VAL A 104 -1.96 -27.72 12.51
N ALA A 105 -1.06 -28.69 12.64
CA ALA A 105 0.37 -28.40 12.66
C ALA A 105 0.82 -28.03 11.23
N ASP A 106 1.54 -26.91 11.07
CA ASP A 106 2.12 -26.54 9.77
C ASP A 106 3.22 -27.55 9.36
N ARG A 107 3.75 -27.44 8.14
CA ARG A 107 4.83 -28.26 7.56
C ARG A 107 6.09 -28.40 8.44
N PHE A 108 6.23 -27.55 9.45
CA PHE A 108 7.31 -27.55 10.45
C PHE A 108 6.91 -28.10 11.83
N ASN A 109 5.70 -28.67 11.97
CA ASN A 109 5.16 -29.24 13.20
C ASN A 109 5.09 -28.26 14.38
N ASN A 110 5.02 -26.95 14.10
CA ASN A 110 4.88 -25.88 15.08
C ASN A 110 3.39 -25.61 15.35
N LEU A 111 2.99 -25.57 16.63
CA LEU A 111 1.64 -25.17 17.05
C LEU A 111 1.41 -23.65 16.97
N THR A 112 2.37 -22.89 16.44
CA THR A 112 2.39 -21.43 16.46
C THR A 112 2.15 -20.85 15.07
N VAL A 113 1.07 -20.10 14.93
CA VAL A 113 0.80 -19.23 13.78
C VAL A 113 1.76 -18.06 13.81
N HIS A 114 2.31 -17.71 12.66
CA HIS A 114 3.12 -16.52 12.49
C HIS A 114 2.71 -15.79 11.21
N GLY A 115 2.59 -14.48 11.32
CA GLY A 115 2.32 -13.57 10.22
C GLY A 115 2.84 -12.19 10.54
N SER A 116 2.51 -11.25 9.69
CA SER A 116 2.87 -9.85 9.82
C SER A 116 1.61 -8.98 9.86
N GLY A 117 1.76 -7.74 10.28
CA GLY A 117 0.71 -6.75 10.30
C GLY A 117 1.25 -5.35 10.04
N VAL A 118 0.37 -4.45 9.67
CA VAL A 118 0.70 -3.05 9.41
C VAL A 118 -0.13 -2.16 10.33
N VAL A 119 0.53 -1.32 11.12
CA VAL A 119 -0.11 -0.30 11.93
C VAL A 119 -0.70 0.77 11.00
N TYR A 120 -2.02 1.00 11.07
CA TYR A 120 -2.69 2.06 10.30
C TYR A 120 -3.30 3.16 11.17
N LYS A 121 -3.30 3.00 12.51
CA LYS A 121 -3.57 4.10 13.45
C LYS A 121 -2.61 4.08 14.62
N SER A 122 -2.25 5.28 15.09
CA SER A 122 -1.28 5.49 16.17
C SER A 122 -1.74 4.97 17.53
N ASN A 123 -3.04 4.69 17.67
CA ASN A 123 -3.66 4.10 18.86
C ASN A 123 -3.84 2.57 18.78
N GLY A 124 -3.03 1.89 17.95
CA GLY A 124 -2.90 0.43 18.01
C GLY A 124 -3.80 -0.36 17.07
N TYR A 125 -4.33 0.23 16.01
CA TYR A 125 -5.05 -0.52 14.98
C TYR A 125 -4.09 -1.03 13.92
N ILE A 126 -4.17 -2.33 13.66
CA ILE A 126 -3.30 -3.09 12.77
C ILE A 126 -4.16 -3.80 11.73
N ILE A 127 -3.77 -3.73 10.47
CA ILE A 127 -4.33 -4.55 9.40
C ILE A 127 -3.42 -5.76 9.18
N THR A 128 -4.00 -6.92 8.95
CA THR A 128 -3.30 -8.17 8.58
C THR A 128 -4.21 -9.01 7.69
N ASN A 129 -3.84 -10.24 7.34
CA ASN A 129 -4.72 -11.13 6.60
C ASN A 129 -5.72 -11.86 7.52
N ALA A 130 -6.88 -12.21 6.95
CA ALA A 130 -7.90 -12.99 7.66
C ALA A 130 -7.38 -14.38 8.04
N HIS A 131 -6.65 -15.05 7.14
CA HIS A 131 -6.10 -16.39 7.39
C HIS A 131 -4.99 -16.40 8.47
N VAL A 132 -4.33 -15.26 8.75
CA VAL A 132 -3.30 -15.16 9.80
C VAL A 132 -3.93 -15.18 11.20
N VAL A 133 -5.18 -14.76 11.33
CA VAL A 133 -5.88 -14.65 12.62
C VAL A 133 -7.01 -15.67 12.77
N GLU A 134 -7.21 -16.50 11.75
CA GLU A 134 -8.22 -17.55 11.72
C GLU A 134 -7.86 -18.69 12.67
N ASP A 135 -8.81 -19.08 13.52
CA ASP A 135 -8.64 -20.15 14.50
C ASP A 135 -7.40 -20.03 15.40
N VAL A 136 -6.95 -18.78 15.65
CA VAL A 136 -5.82 -18.48 16.53
C VAL A 136 -6.28 -18.17 17.95
N LYS A 137 -5.71 -18.90 18.93
CA LYS A 137 -5.79 -18.59 20.36
C LYS A 137 -4.59 -17.76 20.80
N ASN A 138 -4.80 -16.90 21.80
CA ASN A 138 -3.76 -16.06 22.40
C ASN A 138 -2.97 -15.22 21.37
N LEU A 139 -3.70 -14.59 20.45
CA LEU A 139 -3.10 -13.71 19.45
C LEU A 139 -2.29 -12.61 20.15
N THR A 140 -1.01 -12.55 19.82
CA THR A 140 -0.04 -11.61 20.38
C THR A 140 0.62 -10.87 19.24
N VAL A 141 0.70 -9.55 19.37
CA VAL A 141 1.40 -8.68 18.44
C VAL A 141 2.78 -8.38 19.02
N VAL A 142 3.82 -8.53 18.20
CA VAL A 142 5.19 -8.19 18.54
C VAL A 142 5.60 -6.98 17.72
N LEU A 143 5.92 -5.87 18.41
CA LEU A 143 6.37 -4.64 17.77
C LEU A 143 7.83 -4.77 17.28
N ASN A 144 8.27 -3.82 16.45
CA ASN A 144 9.65 -3.79 15.94
C ASN A 144 10.71 -3.73 17.07
N ASP A 145 10.40 -3.08 18.19
CA ASP A 145 11.29 -3.05 19.37
C ASP A 145 11.30 -4.36 20.19
N GLY A 146 10.46 -5.34 19.83
CA GLY A 146 10.31 -6.62 20.52
C GLY A 146 9.22 -6.63 21.61
N THR A 147 8.56 -5.51 21.86
CA THR A 147 7.44 -5.43 22.82
C THR A 147 6.30 -6.35 22.38
N MET A 148 5.82 -7.19 23.30
CA MET A 148 4.74 -8.13 23.06
C MET A 148 3.46 -7.65 23.73
N LEU A 149 2.35 -7.59 22.99
CA LEU A 149 1.06 -7.13 23.47
C LEU A 149 -0.06 -8.08 23.02
N PRO A 150 -1.05 -8.37 23.87
CA PRO A 150 -2.22 -9.14 23.46
C PRO A 150 -2.99 -8.38 22.38
N GLY A 151 -3.32 -9.07 21.29
CA GLY A 151 -4.12 -8.52 20.19
C GLY A 151 -5.55 -9.03 20.22
N LYS A 152 -6.51 -8.14 19.97
CA LYS A 152 -7.92 -8.47 19.83
C LYS A 152 -8.33 -8.33 18.36
N VAL A 153 -8.82 -9.40 17.77
CA VAL A 153 -9.43 -9.34 16.43
C VAL A 153 -10.76 -8.58 16.53
N LEU A 154 -10.87 -7.48 15.79
CA LEU A 154 -12.09 -6.64 15.73
C LEU A 154 -12.92 -6.92 14.48
N LEU A 155 -12.27 -7.34 13.39
CA LEU A 155 -12.89 -7.73 12.13
C LEU A 155 -12.05 -8.84 11.49
N SER A 156 -12.69 -9.81 10.85
CA SER A 156 -12.06 -10.73 9.92
C SER A 156 -12.96 -10.91 8.70
N ASP A 157 -12.43 -10.67 7.51
CA ASP A 157 -13.13 -10.80 6.23
C ASP A 157 -12.38 -11.75 5.30
N LYS A 158 -12.86 -12.99 5.23
CA LYS A 158 -12.24 -14.05 4.42
C LYS A 158 -12.31 -13.79 2.91
N ASN A 159 -13.28 -12.99 2.47
CA ASN A 159 -13.45 -12.61 1.06
C ASN A 159 -12.32 -11.67 0.61
N ALA A 160 -12.05 -10.61 1.36
CA ALA A 160 -10.90 -9.74 1.09
C ALA A 160 -9.56 -10.32 1.58
N ASP A 161 -9.59 -11.40 2.36
CA ASP A 161 -8.45 -11.93 3.11
C ASP A 161 -7.78 -10.86 3.98
N LEU A 162 -8.59 -10.05 4.69
CA LEU A 162 -8.12 -8.98 5.56
C LEU A 162 -8.77 -9.07 6.94
N ALA A 163 -8.02 -8.68 7.97
CA ALA A 163 -8.48 -8.58 9.35
C ALA A 163 -7.95 -7.31 10.02
N ILE A 164 -8.72 -6.80 10.97
CA ILE A 164 -8.33 -5.67 11.83
C ILE A 164 -8.09 -6.21 13.23
N VAL A 165 -6.88 -5.97 13.74
CA VAL A 165 -6.45 -6.31 15.10
C VAL A 165 -6.22 -5.03 15.88
N LYS A 166 -6.57 -5.04 17.17
CA LYS A 166 -6.33 -3.94 18.11
C LYS A 166 -5.44 -4.38 19.25
N ILE A 167 -4.46 -3.55 19.56
CA ILE A 167 -3.61 -3.64 20.76
C ILE A 167 -3.77 -2.41 21.64
N ASP A 168 -3.53 -2.55 22.93
CA ASP A 168 -3.59 -1.43 23.87
C ASP A 168 -2.25 -0.68 23.94
N LYS A 169 -1.99 0.13 22.89
CA LYS A 169 -0.77 0.94 22.77
C LYS A 169 -1.05 2.23 22.02
N LEU A 170 -0.54 3.34 22.55
CA LEU A 170 -0.56 4.67 21.91
C LEU A 170 0.82 5.05 21.41
N GLY A 171 0.87 6.02 20.50
CA GLY A 171 2.10 6.61 19.98
C GLY A 171 2.82 5.73 18.95
N LEU A 172 2.11 4.79 18.31
CA LEU A 172 2.67 4.03 17.20
C LEU A 172 2.75 4.88 15.93
N ALA A 173 3.73 4.58 15.08
CA ALA A 173 3.83 5.16 13.75
C ALA A 173 2.85 4.45 12.80
N PRO A 174 1.85 5.15 12.22
CA PRO A 174 1.00 4.59 11.18
C PRO A 174 1.73 4.59 9.84
N ILE A 175 1.50 3.55 9.04
CA ILE A 175 1.96 3.52 7.65
C ILE A 175 1.27 4.63 6.85
N THR A 176 1.97 5.22 5.88
CA THR A 176 1.34 6.08 4.88
C THR A 176 0.74 5.21 3.78
N MET A 177 -0.53 5.42 3.43
CA MET A 177 -1.19 4.70 2.34
C MET A 177 -1.04 5.42 1.02
N ALA A 178 -0.76 4.69 -0.05
CA ALA A 178 -0.71 5.23 -1.40
C ALA A 178 -2.11 5.35 -2.01
N ASP A 179 -2.22 6.13 -3.08
CA ASP A 179 -3.35 6.05 -4.00
C ASP A 179 -3.26 4.80 -4.89
N LYS A 180 -4.42 4.26 -5.29
CA LYS A 180 -4.51 3.13 -6.22
C LYS A 180 -3.71 3.35 -7.52
N SER A 181 -3.65 4.59 -8.01
CA SER A 181 -2.86 4.97 -9.20
C SER A 181 -1.35 4.75 -9.05
N SER A 182 -0.87 4.49 -7.84
CA SER A 182 0.54 4.15 -7.59
C SER A 182 0.87 2.70 -7.96
N ILE A 183 -0.13 1.82 -8.07
CA ILE A 183 0.04 0.42 -8.46
C ILE A 183 0.20 0.37 -9.99
N VAL A 184 1.44 0.33 -10.47
CA VAL A 184 1.75 0.34 -11.90
C VAL A 184 2.72 -0.80 -12.21
N SER A 185 2.37 -1.64 -13.17
CA SER A 185 3.25 -2.73 -13.63
C SER A 185 4.64 -2.20 -14.03
N GLY A 186 5.68 -2.93 -13.64
CA GLY A 186 7.08 -2.57 -13.85
C GLY A 186 7.69 -1.66 -12.78
N LYS A 187 6.90 -1.09 -11.85
CA LYS A 187 7.45 -0.32 -10.72
C LYS A 187 7.93 -1.25 -9.62
N THR A 188 8.99 -0.83 -8.93
CA THR A 188 9.54 -1.52 -7.75
C THR A 188 8.48 -1.73 -6.68
N ALA A 189 8.46 -2.93 -6.12
CA ALA A 189 7.65 -3.34 -4.99
C ALA A 189 8.56 -3.89 -3.89
N ILE A 190 8.37 -3.41 -2.66
CA ILE A 190 9.17 -3.79 -1.49
C ILE A 190 8.22 -4.48 -0.51
N ALA A 191 8.45 -5.75 -0.23
CA ALA A 191 7.70 -6.51 0.77
C ALA A 191 8.50 -6.60 2.06
N ILE A 192 7.84 -6.38 3.19
CA ILE A 192 8.43 -6.51 4.53
C ILE A 192 7.58 -7.47 5.35
N GLY A 193 8.22 -8.35 6.13
CA GLY A 193 7.48 -9.26 6.98
C GLY A 193 8.35 -10.09 7.92
N THR A 194 7.73 -11.11 8.50
CA THR A 194 8.37 -12.04 9.44
C THR A 194 8.27 -13.46 8.89
N PRO A 195 9.07 -13.82 7.88
CA PRO A 195 8.99 -15.13 7.25
C PRO A 195 9.43 -16.22 8.22
N VAL A 196 8.69 -17.34 8.28
CA VAL A 196 9.05 -18.61 8.92
C VAL A 196 9.21 -18.58 10.46
N SER A 197 9.89 -17.59 11.05
CA SER A 197 10.18 -17.50 12.48
C SER A 197 10.41 -16.08 12.97
N MET A 198 10.24 -15.85 14.27
CA MET A 198 10.43 -14.53 14.88
C MET A 198 11.89 -14.01 14.81
N SER A 199 12.88 -14.89 14.68
CA SER A 199 14.28 -14.48 14.45
C SER A 199 14.50 -13.85 13.08
N MET A 200 13.55 -14.01 12.15
CA MET A 200 13.57 -13.43 10.81
C MET A 200 12.63 -12.23 10.65
N ARG A 201 12.12 -11.67 11.76
CA ARG A 201 11.27 -10.46 11.73
C ARG A 201 11.92 -9.30 10.97
N ASN A 202 11.10 -8.53 10.26
CA ASN A 202 11.51 -7.45 9.36
C ASN A 202 12.41 -7.91 8.20
N THR A 203 12.23 -9.14 7.70
CA THR A 203 12.85 -9.54 6.43
C THR A 203 12.26 -8.69 5.30
N VAL A 204 13.16 -8.19 4.45
CA VAL A 204 12.82 -7.37 3.29
C VAL A 204 13.08 -8.16 2.03
N THR A 205 12.12 -8.13 1.11
CA THR A 205 12.27 -8.66 -0.24
C THR A 205 11.89 -7.57 -1.23
N LYS A 206 12.59 -7.52 -2.36
CA LYS A 206 12.40 -6.52 -3.42
C LYS A 206 12.07 -7.23 -4.71
N GLY A 207 11.14 -6.66 -5.46
CA GLY A 207 10.76 -7.07 -6.80
C GLY A 207 10.06 -5.91 -7.50
N ILE A 208 9.13 -6.22 -8.37
CA ILE A 208 8.28 -5.28 -9.11
C ILE A 208 6.81 -5.68 -8.98
N VAL A 209 5.93 -4.74 -9.31
CA VAL A 209 4.54 -5.06 -9.65
C VAL A 209 4.55 -5.71 -11.03
N CYS A 210 4.22 -6.99 -11.10
CA CYS A 210 4.08 -7.73 -12.36
C CYS A 210 2.72 -7.42 -13.00
N GLY A 211 1.66 -7.46 -12.19
CA GLY A 211 0.29 -7.16 -12.60
C GLY A 211 -0.42 -6.33 -11.54
N SER A 212 -1.04 -5.22 -11.94
CA SER A 212 -1.72 -4.33 -11.00
C SER A 212 -3.13 -4.80 -10.60
N GLU A 213 -3.78 -5.61 -11.44
CA GLU A 213 -5.16 -6.06 -11.27
C GLU A 213 -5.36 -7.47 -11.83
N VAL A 214 -4.80 -8.47 -11.15
CA VAL A 214 -4.88 -9.89 -11.55
C VAL A 214 -6.08 -10.55 -10.87
N SER A 215 -6.87 -11.28 -11.65
CA SER A 215 -7.95 -12.14 -11.16
C SER A 215 -7.51 -13.59 -11.16
N LEU A 216 -7.59 -14.24 -10.01
CA LEU A 216 -7.39 -15.68 -9.85
C LEU A 216 -8.73 -16.39 -9.69
N PRO A 217 -8.90 -17.65 -10.15
CA PRO A 217 -10.17 -18.38 -10.05
C PRO A 217 -10.77 -18.44 -8.64
N GLU A 218 -9.93 -18.52 -7.61
CA GLU A 218 -10.29 -18.58 -6.20
C GLU A 218 -10.29 -17.22 -5.47
N SER A 219 -9.89 -16.15 -6.15
CA SER A 219 -9.86 -14.80 -5.58
C SER A 219 -11.22 -14.11 -5.68
N TYR A 220 -11.67 -13.51 -4.57
CA TYR A 220 -12.94 -12.78 -4.55
C TYR A 220 -12.83 -11.41 -5.23
N TYR A 221 -11.70 -10.74 -5.02
CA TYR A 221 -11.33 -9.43 -5.60
C TYR A 221 -10.05 -9.57 -6.42
N LYS A 222 -9.74 -8.55 -7.21
CA LYS A 222 -8.46 -8.48 -7.94
C LYS A 222 -7.30 -8.28 -6.96
N LEU A 223 -6.14 -8.79 -7.36
CA LEU A 223 -4.90 -8.77 -6.58
C LEU A 223 -3.79 -8.03 -7.33
N ILE A 224 -2.80 -7.56 -6.58
CA ILE A 224 -1.51 -7.18 -7.14
C ILE A 224 -0.69 -8.47 -7.28
N GLN A 225 -0.11 -8.71 -8.45
CA GLN A 225 0.91 -9.74 -8.65
C GLN A 225 2.30 -9.09 -8.54
N THR A 226 3.21 -9.73 -7.84
CA THR A 226 4.60 -9.30 -7.68
C THR A 226 5.55 -10.48 -7.71
N ASP A 227 6.79 -10.24 -8.14
CA ASP A 227 7.91 -11.18 -8.03
C ASP A 227 8.75 -10.93 -6.76
N ALA A 228 8.42 -9.92 -5.96
CA ALA A 228 8.96 -9.80 -4.61
C ALA A 228 8.58 -11.03 -3.81
N THR A 229 9.56 -11.69 -3.18
CA THR A 229 9.32 -12.96 -2.49
C THR A 229 8.37 -12.78 -1.31
N VAL A 230 7.19 -13.42 -1.38
CA VAL A 230 6.22 -13.53 -0.29
C VAL A 230 6.11 -15.00 0.12
N ASN A 231 6.66 -15.33 1.28
CA ASN A 231 6.60 -16.65 1.89
C ASN A 231 5.64 -16.64 3.09
N PRO A 232 5.22 -17.82 3.59
CA PRO A 232 4.56 -17.93 4.90
C PRO A 232 5.29 -17.09 5.97
N GLY A 233 4.53 -16.27 6.69
CA GLY A 233 5.04 -15.29 7.65
C GLY A 233 5.14 -13.84 7.15
N ASN A 234 5.30 -13.62 5.83
CA ASN A 234 5.17 -12.27 5.23
C ASN A 234 3.70 -11.85 5.05
N SER A 235 2.77 -12.81 5.08
CA SER A 235 1.32 -12.58 5.02
C SER A 235 0.88 -11.57 6.07
N GLY A 236 0.15 -10.55 5.63
CA GLY A 236 -0.34 -9.45 6.46
C GLY A 236 0.64 -8.28 6.57
N GLY A 237 1.88 -8.45 6.11
CA GLY A 237 2.88 -7.39 6.03
C GLY A 237 2.68 -6.47 4.81
N PRO A 238 3.37 -5.32 4.76
CA PRO A 238 3.14 -4.35 3.70
C PRO A 238 3.82 -4.75 2.38
N LEU A 239 3.16 -4.43 1.27
CA LEU A 239 3.79 -4.21 -0.03
C LEU A 239 3.88 -2.70 -0.25
N LEU A 240 5.09 -2.19 -0.46
CA LEU A 240 5.39 -0.76 -0.51
C LEU A 240 5.93 -0.34 -1.88
N ASN A 241 5.69 0.91 -2.26
CA ASN A 241 6.41 1.55 -3.35
C ASN A 241 7.75 2.15 -2.87
N VAL A 242 8.53 2.73 -3.79
CA VAL A 242 9.84 3.37 -3.49
C VAL A 242 9.75 4.62 -2.60
N LYS A 243 8.54 5.11 -2.30
CA LYS A 243 8.32 6.22 -1.36
C LYS A 243 8.01 5.71 0.06
N GLY A 244 7.93 4.39 0.26
CA GLY A 244 7.50 3.79 1.52
C GLY A 244 6.00 3.90 1.78
N GLU A 245 5.20 4.17 0.74
CA GLU A 245 3.75 4.20 0.84
C GLU A 245 3.18 2.79 0.59
N LEU A 246 2.17 2.41 1.38
CA LEU A 246 1.46 1.13 1.26
C LEU A 246 0.67 1.06 -0.04
N ILE A 247 1.03 0.12 -0.90
CA ILE A 247 0.29 -0.20 -2.14
C ILE A 247 -0.55 -1.48 -2.01
N GLY A 248 -0.26 -2.33 -1.03
CA GLY A 248 -1.07 -3.52 -0.74
C GLY A 248 -0.62 -4.28 0.51
N ILE A 249 -1.36 -5.33 0.87
CA ILE A 249 -1.03 -6.26 1.96
C ILE A 249 -0.66 -7.62 1.37
N ASN A 250 0.56 -8.08 1.63
CA ASN A 250 1.06 -9.36 1.12
C ASN A 250 0.15 -10.50 1.58
N THR A 251 -0.17 -11.46 0.69
CA THR A 251 -0.96 -12.64 1.04
C THR A 251 -0.36 -13.90 0.45
N SER A 252 -0.05 -14.88 1.32
CA SER A 252 0.42 -16.21 0.89
C SER A 252 -0.72 -17.13 0.47
N LYS A 253 -2.00 -16.73 0.64
CA LYS A 253 -3.18 -17.56 0.35
C LYS A 253 -3.23 -18.03 -1.11
N TYR A 254 -2.63 -17.26 -2.01
CA TYR A 254 -2.66 -17.48 -3.45
C TYR A 254 -1.30 -17.90 -4.03
N VAL A 255 -0.36 -18.31 -3.15
CA VAL A 255 0.95 -18.79 -3.60
C VAL A 255 0.82 -20.25 -4.01
N SER A 256 1.06 -20.53 -5.29
CA SER A 256 1.19 -21.90 -5.79
C SER A 256 2.56 -22.45 -5.37
N THR A 257 2.59 -23.61 -4.72
CA THR A 257 3.83 -24.26 -4.27
C THR A 257 4.74 -24.73 -5.42
N SER A 258 4.29 -24.60 -6.67
CA SER A 258 5.00 -25.09 -7.86
C SER A 258 5.46 -23.97 -8.80
N ILE A 259 5.25 -22.71 -8.44
CA ILE A 259 5.64 -21.55 -9.26
C ILE A 259 6.46 -20.60 -8.40
N ASP A 260 7.77 -20.61 -8.61
CA ASP A 260 8.70 -19.69 -7.96
C ASP A 260 8.42 -18.25 -8.40
N ASN A 261 8.60 -17.30 -7.47
CA ASN A 261 8.51 -15.84 -7.71
C ASN A 261 7.16 -15.36 -8.27
N MET A 262 6.06 -16.04 -7.93
CA MET A 262 4.70 -15.55 -8.16
C MET A 262 3.99 -15.34 -6.84
N ALA A 263 3.98 -14.10 -6.38
CA ALA A 263 3.35 -13.67 -5.15
C ALA A 263 2.20 -12.70 -5.42
N PHE A 264 1.30 -12.58 -4.43
CA PHE A 264 0.15 -11.70 -4.52
C PHE A 264 -0.01 -10.82 -3.28
N ALA A 265 -0.62 -9.65 -3.47
CA ALA A 265 -1.02 -8.75 -2.40
C ALA A 265 -2.44 -8.23 -2.62
N VAL A 266 -3.17 -8.02 -1.52
CA VAL A 266 -4.47 -7.35 -1.51
C VAL A 266 -4.25 -5.86 -1.81
N PRO A 267 -4.82 -5.29 -2.88
CA PRO A 267 -4.54 -3.91 -3.29
C PRO A 267 -5.02 -2.86 -2.27
N ILE A 268 -4.38 -1.68 -2.27
CA ILE A 268 -4.68 -0.61 -1.32
C ILE A 268 -6.14 -0.13 -1.34
N ASP A 269 -6.83 -0.15 -2.49
CA ASP A 269 -8.24 0.22 -2.56
C ASP A 269 -9.14 -0.79 -1.85
N THR A 270 -8.80 -2.09 -1.90
CA THR A 270 -9.50 -3.12 -1.12
C THR A 270 -9.21 -2.97 0.38
N VAL A 271 -7.97 -2.64 0.76
CA VAL A 271 -7.61 -2.34 2.16
C VAL A 271 -8.40 -1.15 2.68
N GLN A 272 -8.44 -0.05 1.92
CA GLN A 272 -9.21 1.15 2.26
C GLN A 272 -10.71 0.88 2.34
N TYR A 273 -11.25 0.06 1.43
CA TYR A 273 -12.64 -0.40 1.49
C TYR A 273 -12.93 -1.10 2.83
N VAL A 274 -12.11 -2.08 3.22
CA VAL A 274 -12.29 -2.82 4.49
C VAL A 274 -12.21 -1.89 5.70
N ILE A 275 -11.20 -1.01 5.74
CA ILE A 275 -11.05 -0.04 6.83
C ILE A 275 -12.27 0.87 6.88
N SER A 276 -12.71 1.44 5.75
CA SER A 276 -13.84 2.37 5.71
C SER A 276 -15.15 1.73 6.19
N GLN A 277 -15.40 0.48 5.80
CA GLN A 277 -16.60 -0.26 6.22
C GLN A 277 -16.57 -0.55 7.73
N TYR A 278 -15.42 -0.98 8.24
CA TYR A 278 -15.25 -1.23 9.66
C TYR A 278 -15.42 0.04 10.49
N GLU A 279 -14.78 1.13 10.09
CA GLU A 279 -14.87 2.41 10.81
C GLU A 279 -16.28 2.98 10.79
N LYS A 280 -17.03 2.76 9.71
CA LYS A 280 -18.41 3.23 9.57
C LYS A 280 -19.42 2.37 10.32
N ASN A 281 -19.32 1.03 10.20
CA ASN A 281 -20.38 0.10 10.59
C ASN A 281 -19.94 -0.93 11.64
N GLY A 282 -18.64 -1.11 11.86
CA GLY A 282 -18.06 -2.22 12.65
C GLY A 282 -18.01 -3.56 11.91
N TYR A 283 -18.57 -3.65 10.70
CA TYR A 283 -18.59 -4.84 9.84
C TYR A 283 -18.58 -4.44 8.36
N ILE A 284 -18.32 -5.41 7.47
CA ILE A 284 -18.39 -5.17 6.03
C ILE A 284 -19.79 -5.49 5.51
N SER A 285 -20.44 -4.49 4.93
CA SER A 285 -21.76 -4.68 4.31
C SER A 285 -21.60 -5.16 2.87
N ARG A 286 -22.23 -6.29 2.54
CA ARG A 286 -22.35 -6.80 1.16
C ARG A 286 -23.80 -7.18 0.89
N PRO A 287 -24.30 -6.99 -0.34
CA PRO A 287 -25.64 -7.39 -0.71
C PRO A 287 -25.77 -8.92 -0.66
N GLN A 288 -26.93 -9.39 -0.23
CA GLN A 288 -27.18 -10.82 -0.11
C GLN A 288 -27.41 -11.42 -1.51
N GLN A 289 -26.58 -12.40 -1.88
CA GLN A 289 -26.70 -13.10 -3.15
C GLN A 289 -27.47 -14.41 -2.93
N ASN A 290 -28.78 -14.37 -3.18
CA ASN A 290 -29.63 -15.57 -3.20
C ASN A 290 -29.69 -16.18 -4.61
N PHE A 291 -28.54 -16.26 -5.27
CA PHE A 291 -28.38 -16.80 -6.62
C PHE A 291 -26.93 -17.23 -6.83
N VAL A 292 -26.74 -18.14 -7.78
CA VAL A 292 -25.42 -18.66 -8.15
C VAL A 292 -25.08 -18.12 -9.53
N LEU A 293 -23.91 -17.50 -9.64
CA LEU A 293 -23.37 -17.01 -10.89
C LEU A 293 -22.46 -18.05 -11.55
N GLU A 294 -22.49 -18.08 -12.88
CA GLU A 294 -21.61 -18.89 -13.72
C GLU A 294 -20.99 -17.98 -14.80
N GLN A 295 -19.67 -17.84 -14.75
CA GLN A 295 -18.92 -17.07 -15.74
C GLN A 295 -18.59 -17.93 -16.96
N SER A 296 -18.37 -17.27 -18.09
CA SER A 296 -17.94 -17.92 -19.33
C SER A 296 -16.62 -18.69 -19.17
N TRP A 297 -16.40 -19.69 -20.04
CA TRP A 297 -15.12 -20.40 -20.10
C TRP A 297 -13.95 -19.44 -20.29
N GLU A 298 -14.10 -18.47 -21.20
CA GLU A 298 -13.09 -17.45 -21.47
C GLU A 298 -12.72 -16.66 -20.21
N ALA A 299 -13.72 -16.17 -19.47
CA ALA A 299 -13.49 -15.49 -18.20
C ALA A 299 -12.82 -16.40 -17.17
N LYS A 300 -13.21 -17.68 -17.11
CA LYS A 300 -12.65 -18.66 -16.16
C LYS A 300 -11.16 -18.92 -16.37
N ILE A 301 -10.70 -18.91 -17.62
CA ILE A 301 -9.28 -19.13 -17.95
C ILE A 301 -8.50 -17.83 -18.22
N GLY A 302 -9.13 -16.67 -18.04
CA GLY A 302 -8.48 -15.37 -18.22
C GLY A 302 -8.33 -14.90 -19.67
N LEU A 303 -9.10 -15.44 -20.61
CA LEU A 303 -9.18 -14.91 -21.96
C LEU A 303 -10.04 -13.64 -22.01
N PRO A 304 -9.67 -12.62 -22.81
CA PRO A 304 -10.52 -11.46 -23.02
C PRO A 304 -11.91 -11.86 -23.50
N THR A 305 -12.94 -11.32 -22.86
CA THR A 305 -14.34 -11.62 -23.19
C THR A 305 -15.23 -10.44 -22.87
N LEU A 306 -16.26 -10.24 -23.70
CA LEU A 306 -17.35 -9.28 -23.48
C LEU A 306 -18.65 -9.98 -23.07
N LYS A 307 -18.61 -11.31 -22.87
CA LYS A 307 -19.76 -12.08 -22.42
C LYS A 307 -20.15 -11.61 -21.01
N GLY A 308 -21.45 -11.57 -20.75
CA GLY A 308 -21.97 -11.35 -19.40
C GLY A 308 -21.82 -12.59 -18.52
N ILE A 309 -22.30 -12.50 -17.30
CA ILE A 309 -22.30 -13.58 -16.31
C ILE A 309 -23.68 -14.22 -16.26
N THR A 310 -23.76 -15.54 -16.40
CA THR A 310 -25.04 -16.25 -16.38
C THR A 310 -25.49 -16.50 -14.95
N VAL A 311 -26.78 -16.29 -14.66
CA VAL A 311 -27.43 -16.75 -13.44
C VAL A 311 -27.72 -18.24 -13.58
N LYS A 312 -26.97 -19.09 -12.88
CA LYS A 312 -27.11 -20.54 -12.92
C LYS A 312 -28.34 -21.03 -12.19
N SER A 313 -28.58 -20.48 -11.01
CA SER A 313 -29.77 -20.73 -10.18
C SER A 313 -30.10 -19.47 -9.39
N SER A 314 -31.36 -19.28 -9.02
CA SER A 314 -31.80 -18.08 -8.29
C SER A 314 -33.02 -18.38 -7.43
N ASP A 315 -32.94 -17.95 -6.17
CA ASP A 315 -34.07 -17.79 -5.25
C ASP A 315 -34.42 -16.30 -5.07
N ASN A 316 -33.80 -15.42 -5.88
CA ASN A 316 -34.08 -13.99 -5.89
C ASN A 316 -35.34 -13.68 -6.73
N ALA A 317 -36.19 -12.77 -6.26
CA ALA A 317 -37.43 -12.43 -6.95
C ALA A 317 -37.25 -11.67 -8.30
N SER A 318 -36.12 -10.96 -8.46
CA SER A 318 -35.84 -10.12 -9.63
C SER A 318 -34.99 -10.83 -10.69
N LEU A 319 -34.13 -11.78 -10.27
CA LEU A 319 -33.22 -12.53 -11.15
C LEU A 319 -33.70 -13.96 -11.33
N LEU A 320 -33.68 -14.45 -12.57
CA LEU A 320 -34.10 -15.81 -12.94
C LEU A 320 -32.92 -16.62 -13.44
N ALA A 321 -33.00 -17.95 -13.29
CA ALA A 321 -32.02 -18.84 -13.92
C ALA A 321 -32.03 -18.66 -15.45
N GLY A 322 -30.84 -18.58 -16.05
CA GLY A 322 -30.64 -18.31 -17.47
C GLY A 322 -30.50 -16.82 -17.84
N ASP A 323 -30.76 -15.91 -16.90
CA ASP A 323 -30.47 -14.49 -17.07
C ASP A 323 -28.98 -14.26 -17.31
N VAL A 324 -28.62 -13.35 -18.23
CA VAL A 324 -27.23 -12.96 -18.46
C VAL A 324 -27.03 -11.53 -17.94
N ILE A 325 -26.32 -11.41 -16.82
CA ILE A 325 -25.96 -10.13 -16.22
C ILE A 325 -24.89 -9.46 -17.09
N LYS A 326 -25.17 -8.24 -17.53
CA LYS A 326 -24.25 -7.40 -18.30
C LYS A 326 -23.49 -6.40 -17.43
N GLY A 327 -24.12 -5.93 -16.35
CA GLY A 327 -23.52 -4.93 -15.49
C GLY A 327 -24.31 -4.71 -14.19
N VAL A 328 -23.66 -4.07 -13.22
CA VAL A 328 -24.26 -3.67 -11.95
C VAL A 328 -23.90 -2.23 -11.64
N ASN A 329 -24.90 -1.42 -11.29
CA ASN A 329 -24.78 0.01 -11.04
C ASN A 329 -24.02 0.78 -12.14
N GLY A 330 -24.24 0.38 -13.40
CA GLY A 330 -23.58 0.99 -14.57
C GLY A 330 -22.12 0.57 -14.79
N VAL A 331 -21.62 -0.42 -14.04
CA VAL A 331 -20.31 -1.04 -14.27
C VAL A 331 -20.53 -2.36 -15.02
N ASP A 332 -19.90 -2.50 -16.18
CA ASP A 332 -19.94 -3.74 -16.97
C ASP A 332 -19.22 -4.87 -16.22
N VAL A 333 -19.75 -6.09 -16.34
CA VAL A 333 -19.21 -7.27 -15.65
C VAL A 333 -19.09 -8.45 -16.61
N HIS A 334 -17.91 -9.08 -16.59
CA HIS A 334 -17.58 -10.21 -17.48
C HIS A 334 -17.08 -11.45 -16.72
N SER A 335 -16.77 -11.29 -15.43
CA SER A 335 -16.35 -12.35 -14.52
C SER A 335 -16.99 -12.16 -13.14
N ILE A 336 -17.00 -13.22 -12.33
CA ILE A 336 -17.48 -13.14 -10.94
C ILE A 336 -16.63 -12.14 -10.14
N THR A 337 -15.33 -12.04 -10.42
CA THR A 337 -14.46 -11.03 -9.80
C THR A 337 -14.87 -9.61 -10.20
N ASP A 338 -15.22 -9.36 -11.47
CA ASP A 338 -15.72 -8.04 -11.89
C ASP A 338 -17.03 -7.67 -11.20
N TRP A 339 -17.94 -8.63 -11.04
CA TRP A 339 -19.17 -8.46 -10.25
C TRP A 339 -18.86 -8.03 -8.82
N ASN A 340 -17.92 -8.72 -8.16
CA ASN A 340 -17.51 -8.39 -6.80
C ASN A 340 -16.84 -7.00 -6.71
N GLU A 341 -15.96 -6.66 -7.66
CA GLU A 341 -15.31 -5.35 -7.77
C GLU A 341 -16.33 -4.22 -7.97
N ALA A 342 -17.31 -4.44 -8.85
CA ALA A 342 -18.37 -3.49 -9.12
C ALA A 342 -19.23 -3.24 -7.87
N ILE A 343 -19.58 -4.30 -7.12
CA ILE A 343 -20.27 -4.18 -5.82
C ILE A 343 -19.41 -3.41 -4.82
N LYS A 344 -18.13 -3.79 -4.64
CA LYS A 344 -17.18 -3.11 -3.74
C LYS A 344 -17.15 -1.60 -4.00
N LYS A 345 -17.17 -1.22 -5.28
CA LYS A 345 -17.08 0.18 -5.72
C LYS A 345 -18.39 0.96 -5.58
N THR A 346 -19.54 0.31 -5.75
CA THR A 346 -20.82 1.02 -5.95
C THR A 346 -21.84 0.80 -4.84
N TYR A 347 -21.72 -0.28 -4.06
CA TYR A 347 -22.71 -0.61 -3.04
C TYR A 347 -22.60 0.33 -1.84
N ASN A 348 -23.71 1.02 -1.55
CA ASN A 348 -23.81 2.00 -0.48
C ASN A 348 -24.94 1.69 0.51
N GLY A 349 -25.51 0.49 0.45
CA GLY A 349 -26.70 0.07 1.22
C GLY A 349 -28.03 0.30 0.50
N SER A 350 -28.02 0.81 -0.73
CA SER A 350 -29.21 0.89 -1.60
C SER A 350 -29.32 -0.34 -2.50
N PRO A 351 -30.53 -0.65 -3.02
CA PRO A 351 -30.71 -1.73 -3.98
C PRO A 351 -29.77 -1.58 -5.18
N LEU A 352 -29.16 -2.69 -5.60
CA LEU A 352 -28.29 -2.72 -6.77
C LEU A 352 -29.15 -2.72 -8.04
N LYS A 353 -28.85 -1.81 -8.95
CA LYS A 353 -29.38 -1.81 -10.31
C LYS A 353 -28.58 -2.79 -11.17
N VAL A 354 -29.20 -3.86 -11.63
CA VAL A 354 -28.55 -4.91 -12.42
C VAL A 354 -29.10 -4.90 -13.84
N SER A 355 -28.23 -4.73 -14.84
CA SER A 355 -28.60 -4.83 -16.25
C SER A 355 -28.55 -6.29 -16.67
N VAL A 356 -29.69 -6.83 -17.12
CA VAL A 356 -29.87 -8.26 -17.41
C VAL A 356 -30.41 -8.45 -18.81
N GLU A 357 -29.80 -9.36 -19.57
CA GLU A 357 -30.36 -9.87 -20.81
C GLU A 357 -31.17 -11.14 -20.53
N ARG A 358 -32.48 -11.08 -20.82
CA ARG A 358 -33.45 -12.17 -20.66
C ARG A 358 -34.16 -12.39 -21.99
N SER A 359 -34.05 -13.59 -22.56
CA SER A 359 -34.67 -13.95 -23.84
C SER A 359 -34.35 -12.95 -24.98
N GLY A 360 -33.12 -12.44 -25.02
CA GLY A 360 -32.65 -11.48 -26.03
C GLY A 360 -33.04 -10.01 -25.80
N THR A 361 -33.75 -9.70 -24.71
CA THR A 361 -34.08 -8.32 -24.32
C THR A 361 -33.26 -7.91 -23.10
N THR A 362 -32.63 -6.73 -23.14
CA THR A 362 -31.93 -6.18 -21.98
C THR A 362 -32.86 -5.30 -21.16
N THR A 363 -32.97 -5.58 -19.86
CA THR A 363 -33.76 -4.81 -18.91
C THR A 363 -33.01 -4.60 -17.60
N ASP A 364 -33.28 -3.49 -16.93
CA ASP A 364 -32.77 -3.24 -15.59
C ASP A 364 -33.69 -3.87 -14.53
N VAL A 365 -33.10 -4.60 -13.59
CA VAL A 365 -33.77 -5.10 -12.39
C VAL A 365 -33.09 -4.58 -11.13
N TYR A 366 -33.80 -4.56 -10.01
CA TYR A 366 -33.24 -4.13 -8.72
C TYR A 366 -33.18 -5.32 -7.76
N ILE A 367 -32.01 -5.54 -7.17
CA ILE A 367 -31.82 -6.53 -6.09
C ILE A 367 -31.53 -5.79 -4.79
N GLN A 368 -32.12 -6.27 -3.70
CA GLN A 368 -32.00 -5.65 -2.37
C GLN A 368 -30.66 -5.96 -1.72
#